data_AF-A0A6C1S377-F1
#
_entry.id   AF-A0A6C1S377-F1
#
_cell.length_a   1.000
_cell.length_b   1.000
_cell.length_c   1.000
_cell.angle_alpha   90.00
_cell.angle_beta   90.00
_cell.angle_gamma   90.00
#
_symmetry.space_group_name_H-M   'P 1'
#
loop_
_entity.id
_entity.type
_entity.pdbx_description
1 polymer ?
#
loop_
_entity_poly.entity_id
_entity_poly.type
_entity_poly.pdbx_seq_one_letter_code
_entity_poly.pdbx_strand_id
1 'polypeptide(L)' 'MKIKEIKELSTSEIEERIDTEKSLLLKLRMNHTVSPLDNPLKIPATKRNIARLKTELRQRMLTEKQKS' A
#
# COMPACT_ATOMS: atom_id res chain seq x y z
N MET A 1 3.41 5.43 -5.86
CA MET A 1 2.64 4.80 -6.95
C MET A 1 1.61 5.75 -7.53
N LYS A 2 1.49 5.80 -8.86
CA LYS A 2 0.38 6.46 -9.54
C LYS A 2 -0.82 5.50 -9.60
N ILE A 3 -2.02 6.06 -9.64
CA ILE A 3 -3.27 5.28 -9.64
C ILE A 3 -3.38 4.38 -10.89
N LYS A 4 -2.79 4.80 -12.02
CA LYS A 4 -2.78 4.02 -13.27
C LYS A 4 -2.07 2.67 -13.10
N GLU A 5 -0.88 2.68 -12.52
CA GLU A 5 -0.10 1.46 -12.24
C GLU A 5 -0.86 0.51 -11.30
N ILE A 6 -1.60 1.06 -10.32
CA ILE A 6 -2.38 0.26 -9.36
C ILE A 6 -3.57 -0.43 -10.06
N LYS A 7 -4.15 0.20 -11.09
CA LYS A 7 -5.26 -0.37 -11.84
C LYS A 7 -4.84 -1.47 -12.81
N GLU A 8 -3.60 -1.43 -13.30
CA GLU A 8 -3.05 -2.45 -14.20
C GLU A 8 -2.69 -3.75 -13.47
N LEU A 9 -2.49 -3.70 -12.15
CA LEU A 9 -2.20 -4.88 -11.32
C LEU A 9 -3.43 -5.78 -11.16
N SER A 10 -3.21 -7.09 -11.11
CA SER A 10 -4.21 -8.08 -10.72
C SER A 10 -4.60 -7.94 -9.24
N THR A 11 -5.73 -8.53 -8.83
CA THR A 11 -6.16 -8.51 -7.43
C THR A 11 -5.16 -9.21 -6.51
N SER A 12 -4.57 -10.33 -6.95
CA SER A 12 -3.54 -11.04 -6.18
C SER A 12 -2.25 -10.22 -6.03
N GLU A 13 -1.79 -9.57 -7.10
CA GLU A 13 -0.60 -8.70 -7.02
C GLU A 13 -0.82 -7.50 -6.09
N ILE A 14 -2.04 -6.94 -6.06
CA ILE A 14 -2.36 -5.86 -5.11
C ILE A 14 -2.23 -6.35 -3.67
N GLU A 15 -2.70 -7.55 -3.36
CA GLU A 15 -2.57 -8.15 -2.02
C GLU A 15 -1.11 -8.39 -1.63
N GLU A 16 -0.33 -9.02 -2.51
CA GLU A 16 1.11 -9.23 -2.29
C GLU A 16 1.85 -7.91 -2.09
N ARG A 17 1.51 -6.89 -2.88
CA ARG A 17 2.12 -5.56 -2.77
C ARG A 17 1.76 -4.88 -1.45
N ILE A 18 0.53 -5.04 -0.98
CA ILE A 18 0.09 -4.52 0.33
C ILE A 18 0.94 -5.14 1.44
N ASP A 19 1.17 -6.44 1.42
CA ASP A 19 1.93 -7.11 2.47
C ASP A 19 3.43 -6.81 2.42
N THR A 20 3.98 -6.66 1.23
CA THR A 20 5.35 -6.18 1.02
C THR A 20 5.53 -4.76 1.59
N GLU A 21 4.62 -3.84 1.27
CA GLU A 21 4.66 -2.45 1.74
C GLU A 21 4.40 -2.33 3.25
N LYS A 22 3.55 -3.18 3.84
CA LYS A 22 3.38 -3.27 5.31
C LYS A 22 4.67 -3.70 5.99
N SER A 23 5.34 -4.71 5.45
CA SER A 23 6.61 -5.21 5.99
C SER A 23 7.70 -4.13 5.90
N LEU A 24 7.74 -3.40 4.78
CA LEU A 24 8.61 -2.23 4.62
C LEU A 24 8.31 -1.15 5.65
N LEU A 25 7.02 -0.82 5.86
CA LEU A 25 6.61 0.17 6.84
C LEU A 25 7.02 -0.22 8.26
N LEU A 26 6.88 -1.51 8.62
CA LEU A 26 7.32 -2.01 9.92
C LEU A 26 8.82 -1.82 10.10
N LYS A 27 9.63 -2.25 9.12
CA LYS A 27 11.08 -2.05 9.13
C LYS A 27 11.45 -0.56 9.23
N LEU A 28 10.80 0.31 8.47
CA LEU A 28 11.03 1.76 8.52
C LEU A 28 10.70 2.34 9.90
N ARG A 29 9.62 1.88 10.55
CA ARG A 29 9.27 2.32 11.91
C ARG A 29 10.30 1.84 12.92
N MET A 30 10.70 0.58 12.87
CA MET A 30 11.73 0.02 13.76
C MET A 30 13.07 0.75 13.59
N ASN A 31 13.48 1.00 12.35
CA ASN A 31 14.70 1.75 12.07
C ASN A 31 14.60 3.18 12.59
N HIS A 32 13.46 3.88 12.40
CA HIS A 32 13.24 5.23 12.90
C HIS A 32 13.27 5.33 14.43
N THR A 33 12.79 4.30 15.12
CA THR A 33 12.83 4.25 16.60
C THR A 33 14.24 4.03 17.14
N VAL A 34 15.08 3.31 16.40
CA VAL A 34 16.48 3.02 16.80
C VAL A 34 17.41 4.16 16.42
N SER A 35 17.21 4.77 15.25
CA SER A 35 17.98 5.91 14.77
C SER A 35 17.07 6.84 13.95
N PRO A 36 17.17 8.18 14.14
CA PRO A 36 16.41 9.11 13.33
C PRO A 36 16.73 8.91 11.84
N LEU A 37 15.75 8.40 11.11
CA LEU A 37 15.83 8.21 9.65
C LEU A 37 16.27 9.51 8.93
N ASP A 38 17.17 9.37 7.96
CA ASP A 38 17.59 10.44 7.05
C ASP A 38 16.42 11.12 6.31
N ASN A 39 15.34 10.36 6.07
CA ASN A 39 14.15 10.90 5.42
C ASN A 39 12.85 10.40 6.08
N PRO A 40 12.33 11.15 7.07
CA PRO A 40 11.06 10.85 7.74
C PRO A 40 9.86 10.82 6.79
N LEU A 41 9.93 11.51 5.63
CA LEU A 41 8.83 11.57 4.65
C LEU A 41 8.57 10.24 3.95
N LYS A 42 9.49 9.27 4.03
CA LYS A 42 9.27 7.91 3.50
C LYS A 42 8.13 7.20 4.24
N ILE A 43 8.00 7.36 5.55
CA ILE A 43 6.93 6.74 6.36
C ILE A 43 5.53 7.17 5.89
N PRO A 44 5.19 8.48 5.81
CA PRO A 44 3.89 8.91 5.34
C PRO A 44 3.67 8.59 3.84
N ALA A 45 4.73 8.57 3.02
CA ALA A 45 4.63 8.17 1.62
C ALA A 45 4.23 6.68 1.47
N THR A 46 4.89 5.78 2.20
CA THR A 46 4.55 4.35 2.25
C THR A 46 3.14 4.12 2.78
N LYS A 47 2.73 4.82 3.85
CA LYS A 47 1.34 4.76 4.34
C LYS A 47 0.32 5.17 3.28
N ARG A 48 0.58 6.23 2.52
CA ARG A 48 -0.29 6.68 1.42
C ARG A 48 -0.35 5.65 0.29
N ASN A 49 0.75 4.99 -0.05
CA ASN A 49 0.75 3.92 -1.06
C ASN A 49 -0.13 2.73 -0.61
N ILE A 50 0.02 2.27 0.63
CA ILE A 50 -0.81 1.18 1.20
C ILE A 50 -2.30 1.56 1.16
N ALA A 51 -2.63 2.79 1.53
CA ALA A 51 -4.01 3.27 1.49
C ALA A 51 -4.59 3.21 0.06
N ARG A 52 -3.84 3.66 -0.95
CA ARG A 52 -4.27 3.61 -2.35
C ARG A 52 -4.52 2.18 -2.84
N LEU A 53 -3.63 1.24 -2.51
CA LEU A 53 -3.78 -0.18 -2.87
C LEU A 53 -5.04 -0.78 -2.23
N LYS A 54 -5.27 -0.51 -0.94
CA LYS A 54 -6.48 -0.97 -0.23
C LYS A 54 -7.77 -0.36 -0.81
N THR A 55 -7.75 0.92 -1.19
CA THR A 55 -8.91 1.57 -1.81
C THR A 55 -9.29 0.90 -3.12
N GLU A 56 -8.31 0.61 -3.99
CA GLU A 56 -8.56 -0.08 -5.26
C GLU A 56 -9.13 -1.49 -5.02
N LEU A 57 -8.54 -2.26 -4.11
CA LEU A 57 -9.02 -3.59 -3.75
C LEU A 57 -10.48 -3.56 -3.25
N ARG A 58 -10.80 -2.56 -2.41
CA ARG A 58 -12.18 -2.36 -1.94
C ARG A 58 -13.12 -1.95 -3.07
N GLN A 59 -12.67 -1.10 -3.99
CA GLN A 59 -13.46 -0.67 -5.14
C GLN A 59 -13.81 -1.85 -6.06
N ARG A 60 -12.86 -2.77 -6.28
CA ARG A 60 -13.09 -4.00 -7.06
C ARG A 60 -14.13 -4.90 -6.39
N MET A 61 -14.00 -5.16 -5.10
CA MET A 61 -14.97 -5.95 -4.32
C MET A 61 -16.38 -5.35 -4.36
N LEU A 62 -16.51 -4.02 -4.28
CA LEU A 62 -17.82 -3.35 -4.37
C LEU A 62 -18.43 -3.46 -5.77
N THR A 63 -17.59 -3.40 -6.81
CA THR A 63 -18.03 -3.54 -8.20
C THR A 63 -18.52 -4.96 -8.51
N GLU A 64 -17.84 -5.98 -7.99
CA GLU A 64 -18.28 -7.38 -8.10
C GLU A 64 -19.60 -7.61 -7.36
N LYS A 65 -19.76 -7.03 -6.16
CA LYS A 65 -20.99 -7.15 -5.37
C LYS A 65 -22.20 -6.44 -6.00
N GLN A 66 -21.99 -5.39 -6.79
CA GLN A 66 -23.08 -4.69 -7.51
C GLN A 66 -23.54 -5.43 -8.77
N LYS A 67 -22.74 -6.37 -9.28
CA LYS A 67 -23.08 -7.18 -10.47
C LYS A 67 -23.83 -8.48 -10.13
N SER A 68 -24.01 -8.77 -8.84
CA SER A 68 -24.77 -9.92 -8.30
C SER A 68 -26.14 -9.44 -7.83
#